data_AF-A0AAW2EXU2-F1
#
_entry.id   AF-A0AAW2EXU2-F1
#
_cell.length_a   1.000
_cell.length_b   1.000
_cell.length_c   1.000
_cell.angle_alpha   90.00
_cell.angle_beta   90.00
_cell.angle_gamma   90.00
#
_symmetry.space_group_name_H-M   'P 1'
#
loop_
_entity.id
_entity.type
_entity.pdbx_description
1 polymer ?
#
loop_
_entity_poly.entity_id
_entity_poly.type
_entity_poly.pdbx_seq_one_letter_code
_entity_poly.pdbx_strand_id
1 'polypeptide(L)'
;MVQQDDSSNILQTIRYTLYVFGQLIHLFFLSFEGQKLIDHSLQIREKIYNSCWYKVSVKSQKLITLVMIKSLRLSYLSAGKIYIFSLESFTTVLQTSMSYCTVLASFQ
;
A
#
# COMPACT_ATOMS: atom_id res chain seq x y z
N MET A 1 11.12 35.86 -27.05
CA MET A 1 9.87 35.28 -26.53
C MET A 1 9.95 33.75 -26.34
N VAL A 2 10.90 33.03 -26.94
CA VAL A 2 11.05 31.57 -26.80
C VAL A 2 11.71 31.12 -25.47
N GLN A 3 12.59 31.93 -24.85
CA GLN A 3 13.26 31.54 -23.59
C GLN A 3 12.40 31.61 -22.31
N GLN A 4 11.29 32.37 -22.30
CA GLN A 4 10.40 32.50 -21.14
C GLN A 4 9.47 31.28 -20.99
N ASP A 5 9.14 30.62 -22.10
CA ASP A 5 8.20 29.50 -22.18
C ASP A 5 8.81 28.20 -21.61
N ASP A 6 10.05 27.87 -22.00
CA ASP A 6 10.78 26.67 -21.57
C ASP A 6 10.95 26.60 -20.05
N SER A 7 11.32 27.72 -19.42
CA SER A 7 11.48 27.81 -17.97
C SER A 7 10.17 27.56 -17.21
N SER A 8 9.04 27.96 -17.80
CA SER A 8 7.71 27.74 -17.22
C SER A 8 7.24 26.29 -17.36
N ASN A 9 7.57 25.63 -18.48
CA ASN A 9 7.27 24.22 -18.72
C ASN A 9 8.10 23.30 -17.83
N ILE A 10 9.39 23.59 -17.66
CA ILE A 10 10.28 22.85 -16.76
C ILE A 10 9.78 22.92 -15.31
N LEU A 11 9.37 24.11 -14.85
CA LEU A 11 8.82 24.28 -13.50
C LEU A 11 7.51 23.50 -13.29
N GLN A 12 6.63 23.47 -14.29
CA GLN A 12 5.40 22.68 -14.24
C GLN A 12 5.69 21.19 -14.18
N THR A 13 6.58 20.69 -15.04
CA THR A 13 7.02 19.28 -15.05
C THR A 13 7.57 18.89 -13.68
N ILE A 14 8.47 19.69 -13.10
CA ILE A 14 9.03 19.46 -11.77
C ILE A 14 7.94 19.38 -10.70
N ARG A 15 6.95 20.29 -10.72
CA ARG A 15 5.84 20.28 -9.76
C ARG A 15 5.00 19.01 -9.86
N TYR A 16 4.66 18.57 -11.08
CA TYR A 16 3.91 17.33 -11.27
C TYR A 16 4.71 16.11 -10.84
N THR A 17 6.00 16.04 -11.20
CA THR A 17 6.88 14.94 -10.77
C THR A 17 6.95 14.87 -9.25
N LEU A 18 7.19 15.99 -8.56
CA LEU A 18 7.24 16.04 -7.10
C LEU A 18 5.92 15.63 -6.45
N TYR A 19 4.79 16.06 -7.01
CA TYR A 19 3.46 15.68 -6.51
C TYR A 19 3.23 14.17 -6.61
N VAL A 20 3.52 13.57 -7.78
CA VAL A 20 3.41 12.12 -7.99
C VAL A 20 4.35 11.37 -7.05
N PHE A 21 5.58 11.83 -6.90
CA PHE A 21 6.56 11.21 -6.01
C PHE A 21 6.12 11.25 -4.53
N GLY A 22 5.58 12.40 -4.08
CA GLY A 22 5.02 12.52 -2.74
C GLY A 22 3.86 11.56 -2.50
N GLN A 23 2.97 11.43 -3.48
CA GLN A 23 1.85 10.49 -3.41
C GLN A 23 2.33 9.02 -3.37
N LEU A 24 3.35 8.67 -4.16
CA LEU A 24 3.97 7.35 -4.14
C LEU A 24 4.60 7.03 -2.77
N ILE A 25 5.31 7.99 -2.17
CA ILE A 25 5.90 7.84 -0.83
C ILE A 25 4.79 7.63 0.21
N HIS A 26 3.74 8.45 0.18
CA HIS A 26 2.62 8.31 1.11
C HIS A 26 1.94 6.93 0.97
N LEU A 27 1.72 6.49 -0.27
CA LEU A 27 1.17 5.17 -0.57
C LEU A 27 2.09 4.03 -0.12
N PHE A 28 3.41 4.21 -0.26
CA PHE A 28 4.42 3.26 0.18
C PHE A 28 4.38 3.07 1.69
N PHE A 29 4.41 4.17 2.46
CA PHE A 29 4.31 4.11 3.93
C PHE A 29 3.02 3.43 4.39
N LEU A 30 1.88 3.77 3.77
CA LEU A 30 0.60 3.14 4.10
C LEU A 30 0.61 1.63 3.82
N SER A 31 1.20 1.21 2.70
CA SER A 31 1.31 -0.21 2.32
C SER A 31 2.30 -0.96 3.22
N PHE A 32 3.38 -0.31 3.64
CA PHE A 32 4.38 -0.86 4.54
C PHE A 32 3.85 -1.05 5.96
N GLU A 33 3.21 -0.03 6.53
CA GLU A 33 2.54 -0.12 7.83
C GLU A 33 1.41 -1.16 7.80
N GLY A 34 0.66 -1.23 6.69
CA GLY A 34 -0.32 -2.29 6.44
C GLY A 34 0.28 -3.69 6.52
N GLN A 35 1.37 -3.96 5.80
CA GLN A 35 2.05 -5.27 5.85
C GLN A 35 2.59 -5.60 7.24
N LYS A 36 3.25 -4.63 7.91
CA LYS A 36 3.80 -4.83 9.25
C LYS A 36 2.69 -5.15 10.26
N LEU A 37 1.53 -4.52 10.13
CA LEU A 37 0.36 -4.80 10.96
C LEU A 37 -0.20 -6.21 10.71
N ILE A 38 -0.27 -6.65 9.44
CA ILE A 38 -0.69 -8.02 9.09
C ILE A 38 0.24 -9.03 9.76
N ASP A 39 1.55 -8.89 9.55
CA ASP A 39 2.54 -9.85 10.03
C ASP A 39 2.49 -9.96 11.56
N HIS A 40 2.46 -8.82 12.25
CA HIS A 40 2.27 -8.81 13.71
C HIS A 40 0.95 -9.44 14.14
N SER A 41 -0.15 -9.16 13.44
CA SER A 41 -1.45 -9.75 13.76
C SER A 41 -1.46 -11.26 13.55
N LEU A 42 -0.72 -11.76 12.55
CA LEU A 42 -0.61 -13.17 12.23
C LEU A 42 0.22 -13.91 13.27
N GLN A 43 1.34 -13.33 13.71
CA GLN A 43 2.15 -13.86 14.82
C GLN A 43 1.36 -13.86 16.15
N ILE A 44 0.60 -12.80 16.44
CA ILE A 44 -0.28 -12.74 17.61
C ILE A 44 -1.37 -13.81 17.51
N ARG A 45 -1.97 -13.98 16.33
CA ARG A 45 -2.96 -15.02 16.07
C ARG A 45 -2.39 -16.40 16.33
N GLU A 46 -1.20 -16.72 15.83
CA GLU A 46 -0.57 -18.03 16.08
C GLU A 46 -0.30 -18.27 17.56
N LYS A 47 0.24 -17.26 18.27
CA LYS A 47 0.44 -17.36 19.73
C LYS A 47 -0.87 -17.52 20.49
N ILE A 48 -1.94 -16.84 20.08
CA ILE A 48 -3.27 -17.00 20.67
C ILE A 48 -3.83 -18.38 20.33
N TYR A 49 -3.62 -18.89 19.11
CA TYR A 49 -4.11 -20.19 18.67
C TYR A 49 -3.45 -21.34 19.43
N ASN A 50 -2.14 -21.22 19.72
CA ASN A 50 -1.40 -22.12 20.60
C ASN A 50 -1.69 -21.90 22.10
N SER A 51 -2.25 -20.74 22.46
CA SER A 51 -2.74 -20.48 23.80
C SER A 51 -4.11 -21.13 24.00
N CYS A 52 -4.50 -21.42 25.24
CA CYS A 52 -5.85 -21.91 25.56
C CYS A 52 -6.91 -20.79 25.40
N TRP A 53 -6.98 -20.12 24.25
CA TRP A 53 -7.94 -19.05 23.94
C TRP A 53 -9.41 -19.52 24.04
N TYR A 54 -9.63 -20.83 23.90
CA TYR A 54 -10.91 -21.52 24.14
C TYR A 54 -11.31 -21.64 25.62
N LYS A 55 -10.39 -21.39 26.56
CA LYS A 55 -10.69 -21.31 28.01
C LYS A 55 -11.00 -19.89 28.49
N VAL A 56 -10.82 -18.87 27.64
CA VAL A 56 -11.11 -17.48 27.98
C VAL A 56 -12.61 -17.20 27.84
N SER A 57 -13.12 -16.24 28.62
CA SER A 57 -14.51 -15.76 28.55
C SER A 57 -14.98 -15.52 27.11
N VAL A 58 -16.19 -15.99 26.81
CA VAL A 58 -16.85 -15.91 25.50
C VAL A 58 -16.90 -14.48 24.93
N LYS A 59 -16.96 -13.47 25.82
CA LYS A 59 -16.96 -12.05 25.44
C LYS A 59 -15.60 -11.62 24.88
N SER A 60 -14.51 -11.98 25.55
CA SER A 60 -13.15 -11.67 25.10
C SER A 60 -12.78 -12.47 23.85
N GLN A 61 -13.26 -13.71 23.74
CA GLN A 61 -13.06 -14.56 22.57
C GLN A 61 -13.66 -13.92 21.29
N LYS A 62 -14.91 -13.46 21.37
CA LYS A 62 -15.56 -12.73 20.26
C LYS A 62 -14.84 -11.43 19.91
N LEU A 63 -14.35 -10.69 20.90
CA LEU A 63 -13.62 -9.44 20.68
C LEU A 63 -12.31 -9.70 19.94
N ILE A 64 -11.54 -10.70 20.36
CA ILE A 64 -10.27 -11.11 19.75
C ILE A 64 -10.49 -11.56 18.30
N THR A 65 -11.51 -12.37 18.03
CA THR A 65 -11.87 -12.80 16.67
C THR A 65 -12.33 -11.64 15.79
N LEU A 66 -13.15 -10.73 16.31
CA LEU A 66 -13.58 -9.53 15.59
C LEU A 66 -12.40 -8.63 15.23
N VAL A 67 -11.48 -8.40 16.17
CA VAL A 67 -10.28 -7.59 15.93
C VAL A 67 -9.40 -8.25 14.87
N MET A 68 -9.17 -9.58 14.93
CA MET A 68 -8.43 -10.30 13.89
C MET A 68 -9.06 -10.16 12.51
N ILE A 69 -10.37 -10.42 12.37
CA ILE A 69 -11.07 -10.35 11.08
C ILE A 69 -11.08 -8.90 10.55
N LYS A 70 -11.32 -7.92 11.43
CA LYS A 70 -11.41 -6.51 11.06
C LYS A 70 -10.04 -5.96 10.67
N SER A 71 -8.96 -6.35 11.36
CA SER A 71 -7.58 -6.01 10.99
C SER A 71 -7.16 -6.67 9.68
N LEU A 72 -7.55 -7.92 9.45
CA LEU A 72 -7.29 -8.59 8.17
C LEU A 72 -8.01 -7.85 7.03
N ARG A 73 -9.27 -7.44 7.24
CA ARG A 73 -10.05 -6.66 6.25
C ARG A 73 -9.53 -5.23 6.05
N LEU A 74 -9.02 -4.59 7.10
CA LEU A 74 -8.36 -3.28 7.02
C LEU A 74 -7.03 -3.37 6.28
N SER A 75 -6.34 -4.51 6.39
CA SER A 75 -5.09 -4.74 5.67
C SER A 75 -5.32 -5.17 4.23
N TYR A 76 -6.40 -5.88 3.97
CA TYR A 76 -7.04 -6.02 2.66
C TYR A 76 -7.89 -4.79 2.32
N LEU A 77 -7.52 -3.59 2.79
CA LEU A 77 -8.08 -2.40 2.19
C LEU A 77 -7.74 -2.53 0.70
N SER A 78 -8.77 -2.69 -0.10
CA SER A 78 -8.65 -2.70 -1.53
C SER A 78 -9.32 -1.42 -1.98
N ALA A 79 -8.55 -0.52 -2.57
CA ALA A 79 -9.14 0.62 -3.25
C ALA A 79 -9.88 0.06 -4.48
N GLY A 80 -11.21 0.06 -4.41
CA GLY A 80 -12.08 -0.27 -5.54
C GLY A 80 -11.98 -1.71 -6.07
N LYS A 81 -11.46 -2.68 -5.31
CA LYS A 81 -11.25 -4.09 -5.75
C LYS A 81 -10.12 -4.28 -6.78
N ILE A 82 -9.41 -3.21 -7.15
CA ILE A 82 -8.40 -3.20 -8.23
C ILE A 82 -6.99 -3.07 -7.65
N TYR A 83 -6.84 -2.39 -6.51
CA TYR A 83 -5.54 -2.17 -5.86
C TYR A 83 -5.57 -2.65 -4.42
N ILE A 84 -4.78 -3.67 -4.10
CA ILE A 84 -4.59 -4.15 -2.73
C ILE A 84 -3.50 -3.27 -2.11
N PHE A 85 -3.72 -2.74 -0.91
CA PHE A 85 -2.69 -2.01 -0.16
C PHE A 85 -1.63 -2.98 0.38
N SER A 86 -0.85 -3.58 -0.53
CA SER A 86 0.31 -4.41 -0.23
C SER A 86 1.53 -3.89 -0.99
N LEU A 87 2.71 -4.08 -0.40
CA LEU A 87 4.00 -3.74 -1.03
C LEU A 87 4.19 -4.47 -2.37
N GLU A 88 3.62 -5.68 -2.47
CA GLU A 88 3.60 -6.50 -3.69
C GLU A 88 2.83 -5.80 -4.81
N SER A 89 1.57 -5.41 -4.57
CA SER A 89 0.78 -4.66 -5.57
C SER A 89 1.40 -3.32 -5.95
N PHE A 90 2.00 -2.61 -5.00
CA PHE A 90 2.76 -1.38 -5.28
C PHE A 90 3.92 -1.63 -6.24
N THR A 91 4.70 -2.67 -5.97
CA THR A 91 5.85 -3.05 -6.81
C THR A 91 5.41 -3.47 -8.20
N THR A 92 4.33 -4.25 -8.32
CA THR A 92 3.77 -4.64 -9.63
C THR A 92 3.32 -3.43 -10.44
N VAL A 93 2.67 -2.45 -9.81
CA VAL A 93 2.26 -1.21 -10.50
C VAL A 93 3.48 -0.39 -10.95
N LEU A 94 4.54 -0.31 -10.14
CA LEU A 94 5.78 0.35 -10.55
C LEU A 94 6.47 -0.36 -11.72
N GLN A 95 6.56 -1.69 -11.67
CA GLN A 95 7.15 -2.50 -12.73
C GLN A 95 6.40 -2.35 -14.05
N THR A 96 5.07 -2.44 -14.02
CA THR A 96 4.24 -2.23 -15.22
C THR A 96 4.39 -0.82 -15.76
N SER A 97 4.39 0.20 -14.90
CA SER A 97 4.62 1.60 -15.30
C SER A 97 5.98 1.78 -15.99
N MET A 98 7.07 1.23 -15.41
CA MET A 98 8.40 1.26 -16.04
C MET A 98 8.41 0.52 -17.37
N SER A 99 7.75 -0.64 -17.46
CA SER A 99 7.65 -1.40 -18.71
C SER A 99 6.96 -0.58 -19.80
N TYR A 100 5.84 0.08 -19.49
CA TYR A 100 5.17 0.98 -20.42
C TYR A 100 6.07 2.15 -20.84
N CYS A 101 6.78 2.79 -19.90
CA CYS A 101 7.75 3.85 -20.22
C CYS A 101 8.85 3.36 -21.16
N THR A 102 9.43 2.18 -20.91
CA THR A 102 10.46 1.58 -21.77
C THR A 102 9.93 1.29 -23.16
N VAL A 103 8.71 0.74 -23.26
CA VAL A 103 8.06 0.47 -24.55
C VAL A 103 7.87 1.78 -25.32
N LEU A 104 7.34 2.83 -24.70
CA LEU A 104 7.18 4.14 -25.33
C LEU A 104 8.51 4.75 -25.77
N ALA A 105 9.55 4.66 -24.92
CA ALA A 105 10.89 5.12 -25.25
C ALA A 105 11.54 4.33 -26.41
N SER A 106 11.11 3.09 -26.65
CA SER A 106 11.59 2.29 -27.78
C SER A 106 10.90 2.62 -29.10
N PHE A 107 9.72 3.25 -29.06
CA PHE A 107 8.98 3.71 -30.24
C PHE A 107 9.29 5.16 -30.62
N GLN A 108 10.01 5.87 -29.76
CA GLN A 108 10.51 7.22 -29.98
C GLN A 108 11.92 7.19 -30.58
#